data_AF-A0A2V6PWA1-F1
#
_entry.id   AF-A0A2V6PWA1-F1
#
_cell.length_a   1.000
_cell.length_b   1.000
_cell.length_c   1.000
_cell.angle_alpha   90.00
_cell.angle_beta   90.00
_cell.angle_gamma   90.00
#
_symmetry.space_group_name_H-M   'P 1'
#
loop_
_entity.id
_entity.type
_entity.pdbx_description
1 polymer ?
#
loop_
_entity_poly.entity_id
_entity_poly.type
_entity_poly.pdbx_seq_one_letter_code
_entity_poly.pdbx_strand_id
1 'polypeptide(L)'
;MSGGDMATQTPQIVEFPSIRRAGQGGAAPARFHERFGSDNHVLDAAWPRITTQASEAPFAPRRDGLRVLLINAPIREWSFPNILPIGHAYVAAVAAMDGHTIDVLDLNAERKQPVKSSPEAFVKWVESRVTETLEQRRPDVIGLGGIITQYSWIRRIANLCRRVHPDVPIVLGGGIASSMPEFMVRRLGVDVVVQEEGEITFSEVLHRLERRASLEGVKGVAYRHAIRPGEWDVRNNGLRPSLPSRALGLDTLPWPLRSRWAEDEVYKINPVGHLNWQTKWIDGAAVAPGQYSLSMISAKRIGCAALARSSTRWNISSSATTPPTSTSSTTCS
;
A
#
# COMPACT_ATOMS: atom_id res chain seq x y z
N MET A 1 -55.14 29.49 -7.31
CA MET A 1 -55.20 28.07 -7.73
C MET A 1 -54.22 27.93 -8.89
N SER A 2 -53.10 27.22 -8.87
CA SER A 2 -52.60 26.11 -8.05
C SER A 2 -51.10 26.33 -7.77
N GLY A 3 -50.70 26.42 -6.49
CA GLY A 3 -49.29 26.39 -6.10
C GLY A 3 -48.85 24.93 -5.91
N GLY A 4 -47.86 24.50 -6.69
CA GLY A 4 -47.20 23.20 -6.49
C GLY A 4 -45.92 23.40 -5.71
N ASP A 5 -45.91 22.95 -4.46
CA ASP A 5 -44.74 22.96 -3.59
C ASP A 5 -43.67 22.01 -4.15
N MET A 6 -42.54 22.57 -4.57
CA MET A 6 -41.30 21.80 -4.74
C MET A 6 -40.76 21.49 -3.35
N ALA A 7 -41.04 20.28 -2.88
CA ALA A 7 -40.43 19.74 -1.67
C ALA A 7 -38.90 19.78 -1.82
N THR A 8 -38.26 20.67 -1.06
CA THR A 8 -36.82 20.68 -0.83
C THR A 8 -36.42 19.36 -0.17
N GLN A 9 -35.92 18.42 -0.97
CA GLN A 9 -35.28 17.22 -0.43
C GLN A 9 -34.00 17.66 0.29
N THR A 10 -34.06 17.66 1.63
CA THR A 10 -32.89 17.76 2.49
C THR A 10 -31.86 16.72 2.02
N PRO A 11 -30.60 17.09 1.76
CA PRO A 11 -29.59 16.13 1.34
C PRO A 11 -29.49 15.05 2.42
N GLN A 12 -29.73 13.79 2.04
CA GLN A 12 -29.51 12.67 2.94
C GLN A 12 -28.02 12.66 3.29
N ILE A 13 -27.72 13.00 4.54
CA ILE A 13 -26.41 12.76 5.14
C ILE A 13 -26.26 11.24 5.11
N VAL A 14 -25.41 10.75 4.21
CA VAL A 14 -24.97 9.35 4.25
C VAL A 14 -24.15 9.23 5.52
N GLU A 15 -24.78 8.74 6.59
CA GLU A 15 -24.05 8.33 7.78
C GLU A 15 -23.05 7.26 7.33
N PHE A 16 -21.78 7.62 7.26
CA PHE A 16 -20.72 6.64 7.26
C PHE A 16 -20.97 5.73 8.46
N PRO A 17 -20.86 4.40 8.32
CA PRO A 17 -21.03 3.49 9.44
C PRO A 17 -19.95 3.79 10.50
N SER A 18 -20.25 4.78 11.33
CA SER A 18 -19.64 5.00 12.62
C SER A 18 -19.94 3.74 13.40
N ILE A 19 -18.87 3.22 14.01
CA ILE A 19 -18.81 2.03 14.86
C ILE A 19 -20.21 1.57 15.27
N ARG A 20 -20.76 0.57 14.59
CA ARG A 20 -21.94 -0.13 15.11
C ARG A 20 -21.50 -0.64 16.48
N ARG A 21 -22.19 -0.19 17.54
CA ARG A 21 -21.97 -0.70 18.90
C ARG A 21 -21.93 -2.22 18.82
N ALA A 22 -20.91 -2.82 19.43
CA ALA A 22 -20.72 -4.25 19.51
C ALA A 22 -22.04 -4.92 19.91
N GLY A 23 -22.70 -5.52 18.93
CA GLY A 23 -23.99 -6.17 19.06
C GLY A 23 -23.85 -7.56 18.46
N GLN A 24 -23.89 -8.57 19.35
CA GLN A 24 -24.08 -10.00 19.08
C GLN A 24 -22.97 -10.76 18.31
N GLY A 25 -21.81 -10.15 18.06
CA GLY A 25 -20.61 -10.86 17.57
C GLY A 25 -19.69 -11.29 18.71
N GLY A 26 -19.03 -12.44 18.58
CA GLY A 26 -17.96 -12.87 19.50
C GLY A 26 -16.80 -11.85 19.52
N ALA A 27 -15.96 -11.92 20.56
CA ALA A 27 -14.77 -11.06 20.64
C ALA A 27 -13.91 -11.21 19.37
N ALA A 28 -13.42 -10.08 18.84
CA ALA A 28 -12.57 -10.11 17.66
C ALA A 28 -11.30 -10.94 17.94
N PRO A 29 -10.82 -11.74 16.96
CA PRO A 29 -9.56 -12.44 17.06
C PRO A 29 -8.42 -11.49 17.42
N ALA A 30 -7.42 -12.04 18.12
CA ALA A 30 -6.28 -11.27 18.61
C ALA A 30 -5.36 -10.79 17.48
N ARG A 31 -5.36 -11.49 16.34
CA ARG A 31 -4.62 -11.11 15.14
C ARG A 31 -5.55 -10.86 13.96
N PHE A 32 -5.17 -9.91 13.12
CA PHE A 32 -5.97 -9.48 11.98
C PHE A 32 -6.14 -10.59 10.95
N HIS A 33 -5.11 -11.39 10.69
CA HIS A 33 -5.20 -12.49 9.72
C HIS A 33 -6.18 -13.59 10.15
N GLU A 34 -6.42 -13.77 11.45
CA GLU A 34 -7.38 -14.74 12.00
C GLU A 34 -8.84 -14.35 11.75
N ARG A 35 -9.07 -13.15 11.23
CA ARG A 35 -10.41 -12.64 10.91
C ARG A 35 -10.98 -13.19 9.60
N PHE A 36 -10.17 -13.95 8.87
CA PHE A 36 -10.49 -14.45 7.53
C PHE A 36 -10.44 -15.98 7.52
N GLY A 37 -11.40 -16.59 6.81
CA GLY A 37 -11.42 -18.03 6.54
C GLY A 37 -10.32 -18.46 5.57
N SER A 38 -10.23 -19.77 5.31
CA SER A 38 -9.26 -20.36 4.37
C SER A 38 -9.48 -19.93 2.92
N ASP A 39 -10.67 -19.45 2.59
CA ASP A 39 -11.09 -18.85 1.32
C ASP A 39 -10.94 -17.32 1.29
N ASN A 40 -10.38 -16.72 2.35
CA ASN A 40 -10.27 -15.28 2.58
C ASN A 40 -11.60 -14.53 2.67
N HIS A 41 -12.71 -15.22 2.93
CA HIS A 41 -13.94 -14.55 3.34
C HIS A 41 -13.80 -14.06 4.78
N VAL A 42 -14.32 -12.87 5.07
CA VAL A 42 -14.36 -12.37 6.44
C VAL A 42 -15.32 -13.22 7.28
N LEU A 43 -14.91 -13.58 8.49
CA LEU A 43 -15.73 -14.38 9.41
C LEU A 43 -16.81 -13.53 10.07
N ASP A 44 -16.49 -12.31 10.47
CA ASP A 44 -17.43 -11.33 11.00
C ASP A 44 -17.04 -9.90 10.55
N ALA A 45 -17.91 -9.28 9.76
CA ALA A 45 -17.71 -7.93 9.25
C ALA A 45 -17.95 -6.82 10.30
N ALA A 46 -18.51 -7.15 11.47
CA ALA A 46 -18.77 -6.22 12.55
C ALA A 46 -17.55 -5.94 13.44
N TRP A 47 -16.45 -6.70 13.28
CA TRP A 47 -15.25 -6.50 14.09
C TRP A 47 -14.62 -5.12 13.90
N PRO A 48 -14.07 -4.55 14.99
CA PRO A 48 -13.54 -3.19 14.96
C PRO A 48 -12.33 -3.09 14.04
N ARG A 49 -12.17 -1.93 13.40
CA ARG A 49 -11.06 -1.62 12.50
C ARG A 49 -10.73 -0.13 12.56
N ILE A 50 -9.51 0.21 12.20
CA ILE A 50 -9.09 1.60 12.09
C ILE A 50 -9.80 2.22 10.88
N THR A 51 -10.62 3.24 11.13
CA THR A 51 -11.28 4.08 10.12
C THR A 51 -11.03 5.56 10.35
N THR A 52 -10.60 5.93 11.55
CA THR A 52 -10.24 7.28 11.98
C THR A 52 -9.09 7.20 12.98
N GLN A 53 -8.44 8.32 13.27
CA GLN A 53 -7.41 8.38 14.33
C GLN A 53 -7.99 8.00 15.70
N ALA A 54 -9.23 8.38 16.02
CA ALA A 54 -9.88 7.98 17.27
C ALA A 54 -10.09 6.46 17.36
N SER A 55 -10.41 5.81 16.24
CA SER A 55 -10.56 4.35 16.19
C SER A 55 -9.26 3.54 16.24
N GLU A 56 -8.11 4.22 16.26
CA GLU A 56 -6.80 3.58 16.53
C GLU A 56 -6.64 3.25 18.02
N ALA A 57 -7.25 4.03 18.92
CA ALA A 57 -7.07 3.91 20.37
C ALA A 57 -7.31 2.50 20.95
N PRO A 58 -8.32 1.71 20.50
CA PRO A 58 -8.52 0.34 20.97
C PRO A 58 -7.39 -0.63 20.60
N PHE A 59 -6.53 -0.27 19.64
CA PHE A 59 -5.42 -1.07 19.14
C PHE A 59 -4.07 -0.57 19.67
N ALA A 60 -4.03 -0.19 20.94
CA ALA A 60 -2.82 0.30 21.57
C ALA A 60 -1.67 -0.73 21.47
N PRO A 61 -0.41 -0.28 21.33
CA PRO A 61 0.73 -1.17 21.27
C PRO A 61 0.79 -2.11 22.49
N ARG A 62 1.04 -3.39 22.23
CA ARG A 62 1.25 -4.39 23.27
C ARG A 62 2.70 -4.39 23.75
N ARG A 63 2.92 -4.85 24.97
CA ARG A 63 4.27 -4.96 25.57
C ARG A 63 5.21 -5.86 24.78
N ASP A 64 4.67 -6.95 24.22
CA ASP A 64 5.38 -7.95 23.42
C ASP A 64 5.26 -7.69 21.91
N GLY A 65 4.61 -6.59 21.51
CA GLY A 65 4.48 -6.21 20.12
C GLY A 65 5.83 -5.78 19.52
N LEU A 66 6.10 -6.26 18.32
CA LEU A 66 7.25 -5.83 17.49
C LEU A 66 7.22 -4.32 17.19
N ARG A 67 8.40 -3.72 17.06
CA ARG A 67 8.62 -2.42 16.42
C ARG A 67 8.90 -2.62 14.94
N VAL A 68 7.99 -2.14 14.10
CA VAL A 68 8.06 -2.25 12.66
C VAL A 68 8.47 -0.90 12.08
N LEU A 69 9.61 -0.85 11.38
CA LEU A 69 10.03 0.33 10.63
C LEU A 69 9.71 0.13 9.15
N LEU A 70 8.83 0.97 8.60
CA LEU A 70 8.53 1.01 7.17
C LEU A 70 9.37 2.09 6.48
N ILE A 71 10.17 1.71 5.48
CA ILE A 71 11.03 2.65 4.76
C ILE A 71 10.51 2.82 3.32
N ASN A 72 10.03 4.03 3.00
CA ASN A 72 9.65 4.39 1.64
C ASN A 72 10.86 4.95 0.88
N ALA A 73 11.27 4.27 -0.19
CA ALA A 73 12.42 4.67 -0.99
C ALA A 73 12.14 5.90 -1.87
N PRO A 74 13.16 6.72 -2.20
CA PRO A 74 13.00 7.81 -3.17
C PRO A 74 12.45 7.31 -4.51
N ILE A 75 11.60 8.14 -5.14
CA ILE A 75 11.07 7.88 -6.48
C ILE A 75 10.87 9.20 -7.22
N ARG A 76 11.08 9.18 -8.55
CA ARG A 76 10.94 10.36 -9.42
C ARG A 76 11.67 11.56 -8.82
N GLU A 77 12.97 11.39 -8.61
CA GLU A 77 13.84 12.37 -7.93
C GLU A 77 13.82 13.76 -8.59
N TRP A 78 13.45 13.84 -9.87
CA TRP A 78 13.32 15.07 -10.63
C TRP A 78 12.00 15.84 -10.40
N SER A 79 11.03 15.28 -9.67
CA SER A 79 9.73 15.92 -9.39
C SER A 79 9.47 16.06 -7.90
N PHE A 80 8.57 16.96 -7.50
CA PHE A 80 8.12 17.00 -6.10
C PHE A 80 7.49 15.67 -5.65
N PRO A 81 7.62 15.29 -4.37
CA PRO A 81 6.95 14.11 -3.84
C PRO A 81 5.44 14.34 -3.82
N ASN A 82 4.69 13.50 -4.51
CA ASN A 82 3.27 13.76 -4.78
C ASN A 82 2.36 12.52 -4.63
N ILE A 83 2.94 11.36 -4.32
CA ILE A 83 2.19 10.11 -4.14
C ILE A 83 2.61 9.51 -2.80
N LEU A 84 1.66 9.48 -1.87
CA LEU A 84 1.77 8.76 -0.61
C LEU A 84 1.88 7.25 -0.91
N PRO A 85 2.80 6.50 -0.24
CA PRO A 85 2.90 5.05 -0.41
C PRO A 85 1.74 4.33 0.29
N ILE A 86 0.54 4.36 -0.31
CA ILE A 86 -0.70 3.90 0.33
C ILE A 86 -0.64 2.43 0.77
N GLY A 87 0.08 1.57 0.04
CA GLY A 87 0.28 0.17 0.42
C GLY A 87 0.96 0.03 1.79
N HIS A 88 1.98 0.86 2.06
CA HIS A 88 2.62 0.91 3.39
C HIS A 88 1.63 1.35 4.46
N ALA A 89 0.77 2.33 4.18
CA ALA A 89 -0.21 2.81 5.14
C ALA A 89 -1.30 1.76 5.47
N TYR A 90 -1.68 0.89 4.52
CA TYR A 90 -2.59 -0.22 4.80
C TYR A 90 -1.93 -1.30 5.66
N VAL A 91 -0.71 -1.73 5.31
CA VAL A 91 0.00 -2.74 6.12
C VAL A 91 0.39 -2.21 7.51
N ALA A 92 0.65 -0.90 7.62
CA ALA A 92 0.81 -0.21 8.90
C ALA A 92 -0.46 -0.28 9.75
N ALA A 93 -1.63 -0.06 9.15
CA ALA A 93 -2.90 -0.11 9.88
C ALA A 93 -3.18 -1.50 10.45
N VAL A 94 -2.96 -2.57 9.68
CA VAL A 94 -3.16 -3.95 10.18
C VAL A 94 -2.12 -4.33 11.23
N ALA A 95 -0.86 -3.90 11.08
CA ALA A 95 0.16 -4.15 12.08
C ALA A 95 -0.12 -3.39 13.39
N ALA A 96 -0.63 -2.16 13.31
CA ALA A 96 -1.13 -1.42 14.46
C ALA A 96 -2.32 -2.14 15.11
N MET A 97 -3.27 -2.66 14.31
CA MET A 97 -4.40 -3.46 14.81
C MET A 97 -3.96 -4.73 15.57
N ASP A 98 -2.83 -5.32 15.20
CA ASP A 98 -2.20 -6.44 15.91
C ASP A 98 -1.42 -6.02 17.18
N GLY A 99 -1.41 -4.72 17.50
CA GLY A 99 -0.75 -4.14 18.65
C GLY A 99 0.76 -3.98 18.48
N HIS A 100 1.26 -3.85 17.24
CA HIS A 100 2.65 -3.53 16.96
C HIS A 100 2.90 -2.01 16.98
N THR A 101 4.14 -1.61 17.26
CA THR A 101 4.56 -0.20 17.14
C THR A 101 5.04 0.07 15.72
N ILE A 102 4.52 1.12 15.09
CA ILE A 102 4.83 1.45 13.69
C ILE A 102 5.63 2.75 13.59
N ASP A 103 6.85 2.65 13.07
CA ASP A 103 7.68 3.79 12.68
C ASP A 103 7.77 3.88 11.16
N VAL A 104 7.93 5.10 10.65
CA VAL A 104 8.01 5.37 9.21
C VAL A 104 9.25 6.23 8.94
N LEU A 105 10.03 5.81 7.95
CA LEU A 105 11.05 6.64 7.30
C LEU A 105 10.64 6.85 5.85
N ASP A 106 10.09 8.02 5.55
CA ASP A 106 9.70 8.36 4.19
C ASP A 106 10.77 9.20 3.50
N LEU A 107 11.78 8.55 2.91
CA LEU A 107 12.87 9.23 2.20
C LEU A 107 12.36 10.03 0.99
N ASN A 108 11.26 9.58 0.38
CA ASN A 108 10.65 10.31 -0.71
C ASN A 108 9.95 11.59 -0.22
N ALA A 109 9.36 11.60 0.97
CA ALA A 109 8.77 12.80 1.55
C ALA A 109 9.83 13.74 2.14
N GLU A 110 10.82 13.20 2.86
CA GLU A 110 11.85 13.97 3.57
C GLU A 110 12.73 14.81 2.63
N ARG A 111 12.91 14.39 1.37
CA ARG A 111 13.64 15.21 0.38
C ARG A 111 12.94 16.55 0.07
N LYS A 112 11.62 16.63 0.27
CA LYS A 112 10.71 17.78 0.08
C LYS A 112 10.65 18.42 -1.31
N GLN A 113 11.71 18.36 -2.10
CA GLN A 113 11.87 19.00 -3.39
C GLN A 113 12.59 18.08 -4.39
N PRO A 114 12.60 18.41 -5.70
CA PRO A 114 13.44 17.74 -6.67
C PRO A 114 14.92 17.73 -6.25
N VAL A 115 15.61 16.62 -6.50
CA VAL A 115 17.03 16.46 -6.20
C VAL A 115 17.84 17.32 -7.16
N LYS A 116 18.52 18.34 -6.62
CA LYS A 116 19.43 19.25 -7.35
C LYS A 116 20.90 19.02 -7.03
N SER A 117 21.20 18.24 -6.00
CA SER A 117 22.56 17.88 -5.59
C SER A 117 23.18 16.85 -6.52
N SER A 118 24.50 16.62 -6.39
CA SER A 118 25.14 15.51 -7.10
C SER A 118 24.55 14.16 -6.66
N PRO A 119 24.60 13.12 -7.52
CA PRO A 119 24.15 11.78 -7.17
C PRO A 119 24.83 11.22 -5.90
N GLU A 120 26.13 11.48 -5.73
CA GLU A 120 26.91 11.01 -4.59
C GLU A 120 26.44 11.66 -3.28
N ALA A 121 26.19 12.97 -3.32
CA ALA A 121 25.67 13.70 -2.17
C ALA A 121 24.27 13.19 -1.77
N PHE A 122 23.41 12.90 -2.75
CA PHE A 122 22.08 12.37 -2.48
C PHE A 122 22.12 10.94 -1.93
N VAL A 123 22.97 10.07 -2.48
CA VAL A 123 23.21 8.73 -1.93
C VAL A 123 23.68 8.81 -0.48
N LYS A 124 24.66 9.67 -0.17
CA LYS A 124 25.16 9.85 1.19
C LYS A 124 24.07 10.34 2.14
N TRP A 125 23.22 11.26 1.70
CA TRP A 125 22.06 11.71 2.48
C TRP A 125 21.10 10.56 2.79
N VAL A 126 20.72 9.76 1.79
CA VAL A 126 19.85 8.58 1.99
C VAL A 126 20.48 7.60 2.98
N GLU A 127 21.77 7.28 2.82
CA GLU A 127 22.47 6.33 3.69
C GLU A 127 22.57 6.85 5.13
N SER A 128 22.80 8.15 5.33
CA SER A 128 22.78 8.79 6.65
C SER A 128 21.42 8.67 7.31
N ARG A 129 20.34 9.05 6.61
CA ARG A 129 18.97 9.01 7.15
C ARG A 129 18.52 7.61 7.54
N VAL A 130 18.86 6.61 6.72
CA VAL A 130 18.58 5.21 7.06
C VAL A 130 19.35 4.79 8.30
N THR A 131 20.66 5.07 8.36
CA THR A 131 21.50 4.67 9.51
C THR A 131 21.05 5.32 10.81
N GLU A 132 20.86 6.65 10.81
CA GLU A 132 20.35 7.42 11.95
C GLU A 132 19.00 6.86 12.45
N THR A 133 18.08 6.56 11.53
CA THR A 133 16.76 6.04 11.90
C THR A 133 16.86 4.64 12.52
N LEU A 134 17.72 3.76 11.97
CA LEU A 134 17.94 2.43 12.52
C LEU A 134 18.50 2.50 13.95
N GLU A 135 19.48 3.37 14.19
CA GLU A 135 20.09 3.56 15.51
C GLU A 135 19.10 4.13 16.54
N GLN A 136 18.26 5.08 16.12
CA GLN A 136 17.28 5.75 16.98
C GLN A 136 16.06 4.88 17.29
N ARG A 137 15.50 4.21 16.28
CA ARG A 137 14.24 3.45 16.42
C ARG A 137 14.45 2.01 16.84
N ARG A 138 15.60 1.42 16.50
CA ARG A 138 15.96 0.02 16.80
C ARG A 138 14.81 -0.96 16.47
N PRO A 139 14.42 -1.05 15.19
CA PRO A 139 13.28 -1.87 14.80
C PRO A 139 13.55 -3.36 14.98
N ASP A 140 12.50 -4.11 15.26
CA ASP A 140 12.52 -5.57 15.32
C ASP A 140 12.20 -6.18 13.93
N VAL A 141 11.56 -5.41 13.04
CA VAL A 141 11.28 -5.78 11.64
C VAL A 141 11.41 -4.55 10.74
N ILE A 142 12.03 -4.69 9.58
CA ILE A 142 12.12 -3.63 8.56
C ILE A 142 11.20 -4.00 7.38
N GLY A 143 10.26 -3.13 7.07
CA GLY A 143 9.42 -3.23 5.88
C GLY A 143 9.92 -2.33 4.75
N LEU A 144 10.12 -2.91 3.58
CA LEU A 144 10.42 -2.20 2.34
C LEU A 144 9.30 -2.46 1.34
N GLY A 145 9.08 -1.53 0.42
CA GLY A 145 8.15 -1.75 -0.67
C GLY A 145 8.21 -0.66 -1.72
N GLY A 146 7.66 -0.96 -2.89
CA GLY A 146 7.61 0.00 -3.98
C GLY A 146 7.26 -0.63 -5.31
N ILE A 147 7.48 0.14 -6.37
CA ILE A 147 7.37 -0.31 -7.75
C ILE A 147 8.75 -0.56 -8.36
N ILE A 148 8.78 -1.18 -9.54
CA ILE A 148 10.03 -1.63 -10.17
C ILE A 148 11.05 -0.49 -10.39
N THR A 149 10.60 0.74 -10.60
CA THR A 149 11.47 1.92 -10.78
C THR A 149 12.26 2.29 -9.53
N GLN A 150 11.90 1.75 -8.36
CA GLN A 150 12.62 1.95 -7.09
C GLN A 150 13.60 0.82 -6.79
N TYR A 151 13.78 -0.16 -7.68
CA TYR A 151 14.62 -1.34 -7.44
C TYR A 151 16.05 -1.00 -7.00
N SER A 152 16.69 -0.02 -7.64
CA SER A 152 18.06 0.39 -7.30
C SER A 152 18.16 0.93 -5.87
N TRP A 153 17.20 1.75 -5.45
CA TRP A 153 17.12 2.28 -4.08
C TRP A 153 16.78 1.20 -3.07
N ILE A 154 15.77 0.37 -3.33
CA ILE A 154 15.39 -0.73 -2.44
C ILE A 154 16.58 -1.67 -2.22
N ARG A 155 17.32 -2.01 -3.27
CA ARG A 155 18.54 -2.82 -3.15
C ARG A 155 19.61 -2.15 -2.29
N ARG A 156 19.85 -0.85 -2.51
CA ARG A 156 20.85 -0.09 -1.72
C ARG A 156 20.44 -0.03 -0.25
N ILE A 157 19.19 0.30 0.04
CA ILE A 157 18.63 0.40 1.39
C ILE A 157 18.67 -0.97 2.08
N ALA A 158 18.18 -2.03 1.43
CA ALA A 158 18.21 -3.39 2.00
C ALA A 158 19.64 -3.84 2.37
N ASN A 159 20.62 -3.60 1.49
CA ASN A 159 22.01 -3.90 1.78
C ASN A 159 22.58 -3.06 2.93
N LEU A 160 22.20 -1.78 3.03
CA LEU A 160 22.61 -0.92 4.15
C LEU A 160 21.99 -1.41 5.47
N CYS A 161 20.68 -1.67 5.50
CA CYS A 161 19.99 -2.23 6.65
C CYS A 161 20.66 -3.52 7.13
N ARG A 162 21.01 -4.42 6.22
CA ARG A 162 21.72 -5.67 6.56
C ARG A 162 23.11 -5.44 7.13
N ARG A 163 23.85 -4.43 6.65
CA ARG A 163 25.18 -4.10 7.21
C ARG A 163 25.09 -3.55 8.63
N VAL A 164 24.07 -2.74 8.91
CA VAL A 164 23.88 -2.10 10.22
C VAL A 164 23.25 -3.06 11.23
N HIS A 165 22.22 -3.80 10.82
CA HIS A 165 21.52 -4.78 11.63
C HIS A 165 21.36 -6.10 10.86
N PRO A 166 22.35 -7.01 10.94
CA PRO A 166 22.33 -8.25 10.16
C PRO A 166 21.20 -9.21 10.54
N ASP A 167 20.74 -9.15 11.80
CA ASP A 167 19.77 -10.08 12.37
C ASP A 167 18.31 -9.60 12.27
N VAL A 168 18.08 -8.34 11.88
CA VAL A 168 16.73 -7.79 11.78
C VAL A 168 16.09 -8.27 10.46
N PRO A 169 14.94 -8.99 10.52
CA PRO A 169 14.27 -9.48 9.32
C PRO A 169 13.78 -8.32 8.44
N ILE A 170 14.06 -8.43 7.14
CA ILE A 170 13.61 -7.48 6.12
C ILE A 170 12.49 -8.12 5.31
N VAL A 171 11.31 -7.50 5.35
CA VAL A 171 10.11 -7.89 4.61
C VAL A 171 9.93 -6.93 3.42
N LEU A 172 9.82 -7.46 2.21
CA LEU A 172 9.61 -6.70 0.99
C LEU A 172 8.19 -6.93 0.44
N GLY A 173 7.48 -5.84 0.16
CA GLY A 173 6.17 -5.87 -0.51
C GLY A 173 6.09 -4.95 -1.73
N GLY A 174 4.88 -4.79 -2.25
CA GLY A 174 4.59 -3.94 -3.41
C GLY A 174 4.81 -4.63 -4.76
N GLY A 175 4.49 -3.93 -5.85
CA GLY A 175 4.51 -4.51 -7.20
C GLY A 175 5.88 -5.03 -7.64
N ILE A 176 6.97 -4.47 -7.09
CA ILE A 176 8.33 -5.00 -7.29
C ILE A 176 8.48 -6.43 -6.74
N ALA A 177 7.84 -6.72 -5.62
CA ALA A 177 7.95 -7.98 -4.90
C ALA A 177 7.12 -9.08 -5.59
N SER A 178 5.89 -8.76 -6.00
CA SER A 178 4.99 -9.70 -6.69
C SER A 178 5.51 -10.15 -8.05
N SER A 179 6.25 -9.29 -8.77
CA SER A 179 6.64 -9.57 -10.16
C SER A 179 7.60 -10.75 -10.30
N MET A 180 8.57 -10.87 -9.38
CA MET A 180 9.60 -11.91 -9.40
C MET A 180 10.03 -12.28 -7.96
N PRO A 181 9.17 -12.90 -7.16
CA PRO A 181 9.32 -12.98 -5.70
C PRO A 181 10.59 -13.71 -5.27
N GLU A 182 10.88 -14.87 -5.87
CA GLU A 182 12.08 -15.64 -5.52
C GLU A 182 13.37 -14.92 -5.93
N PHE A 183 13.35 -14.24 -7.08
CA PHE A 183 14.48 -13.43 -7.53
C PHE A 183 14.77 -12.30 -6.54
N MET A 184 13.71 -11.65 -6.02
CA MET A 184 13.85 -10.58 -5.05
C MET A 184 14.48 -11.08 -3.74
N VAL A 185 14.04 -12.23 -3.20
CA VAL A 185 14.68 -12.86 -2.03
C VAL A 185 16.16 -13.12 -2.27
N ARG A 186 16.52 -13.71 -3.42
CA ARG A 186 17.91 -14.04 -3.76
C ARG A 186 18.78 -12.80 -3.96
N ARG A 187 18.25 -11.76 -4.62
CA ARG A 187 19.06 -10.65 -5.15
C ARG A 187 19.12 -9.43 -4.25
N LEU A 188 18.07 -9.17 -3.46
CA LEU A 188 17.97 -7.99 -2.62
C LEU A 188 18.45 -8.23 -1.17
N GLY A 189 18.73 -9.48 -0.80
CA GLY A 189 19.15 -9.81 0.57
C GLY A 189 18.03 -9.62 1.60
N VAL A 190 16.77 -9.67 1.14
CA VAL A 190 15.58 -9.64 1.99
C VAL A 190 15.26 -11.05 2.50
N ASP A 191 14.55 -11.14 3.62
CA ASP A 191 14.22 -12.42 4.27
C ASP A 191 12.86 -12.94 3.82
N VAL A 192 11.91 -12.03 3.61
CA VAL A 192 10.53 -12.35 3.23
C VAL A 192 10.09 -11.42 2.12
N VAL A 193 9.44 -11.98 1.11
CA VAL A 193 8.73 -11.26 0.06
C VAL A 193 7.25 -11.57 0.18
N VAL A 194 6.44 -10.54 0.34
CA VAL A 194 4.98 -10.60 0.31
C VAL A 194 4.50 -10.35 -1.12
N GLN A 195 3.73 -11.29 -1.64
CA GLN A 195 3.18 -11.29 -3.00
C GLN A 195 1.75 -10.74 -2.97
N GLU A 196 1.42 -9.91 -3.95
CA GLU A 196 0.10 -9.33 -4.17
C GLU A 196 -0.45 -8.53 -2.97
N GLU A 197 -1.61 -8.92 -2.44
CA GLU A 197 -2.29 -8.29 -1.32
C GLU A 197 -1.57 -8.62 0.00
N GLY A 198 -1.13 -7.58 0.68
CA GLY A 198 -0.22 -7.69 1.81
C GLY A 198 -0.89 -7.62 3.17
N GLU A 199 -2.14 -7.19 3.29
CA GLU A 199 -2.78 -6.84 4.56
C GLU A 199 -2.88 -8.06 5.49
N ILE A 200 -3.48 -9.15 5.01
CA ILE A 200 -3.62 -10.39 5.77
C ILE A 200 -2.25 -11.08 5.92
N THR A 201 -1.50 -11.16 4.82
CA THR A 201 -0.22 -11.86 4.77
C THR A 201 0.81 -11.23 5.71
N PHE A 202 0.87 -9.90 5.79
CA PHE A 202 1.80 -9.18 6.64
C PHE A 202 1.48 -9.38 8.13
N SER A 203 0.19 -9.37 8.52
CA SER A 203 -0.24 -9.73 9.88
C SER A 203 0.24 -11.14 10.26
N GLU A 204 0.05 -12.12 9.37
CA GLU A 204 0.52 -13.49 9.64
C GLU A 204 2.05 -13.58 9.71
N VAL A 205 2.77 -12.89 8.81
CA VAL A 205 4.24 -12.83 8.83
C VAL A 205 4.75 -12.23 10.14
N LEU A 206 4.22 -11.08 10.57
CA LEU A 206 4.61 -10.45 11.83
C LEU A 206 4.34 -11.38 13.02
N HIS A 207 3.22 -12.08 13.02
CA HIS A 207 2.92 -13.07 14.04
C HIS A 207 3.93 -14.22 14.08
N ARG A 208 4.33 -14.76 12.92
CA ARG A 208 5.37 -15.81 12.85
C ARG A 208 6.72 -15.29 13.33
N LEU A 209 7.09 -14.06 12.96
CA LEU A 209 8.34 -13.42 13.40
C LEU A 209 8.34 -13.16 14.91
N GLU A 210 7.25 -12.65 15.47
CA GLU A 210 7.04 -12.45 16.91
C GLU A 210 7.26 -13.75 17.69
N ARG A 211 6.74 -14.87 17.17
CA ARG A 211 6.87 -16.20 17.77
C ARG A 211 8.16 -16.94 17.43
N ARG A 212 9.03 -16.38 16.59
CA ARG A 212 10.19 -17.07 15.99
C ARG A 212 9.83 -18.43 15.36
N ALA A 213 8.66 -18.48 14.73
CA ALA A 213 8.12 -19.67 14.08
C ALA A 213 8.48 -19.70 12.59
N SER A 214 8.44 -20.90 11.99
CA SER A 214 8.63 -21.06 10.55
C SER A 214 7.58 -20.28 9.75
N LEU A 215 7.98 -19.75 8.60
CA LEU A 215 7.07 -19.15 7.61
C LEU A 215 6.44 -20.20 6.69
N GLU A 216 6.72 -21.49 6.89
CA GLU A 216 6.08 -22.56 6.14
C GLU A 216 4.56 -22.52 6.28
N GLY A 217 3.88 -22.70 5.14
CA GLY A 217 2.42 -22.67 5.04
C GLY A 217 1.78 -21.27 5.01
N VAL A 218 2.52 -20.19 5.31
CA VAL A 218 2.01 -18.82 5.20
C VAL A 218 1.73 -18.52 3.72
N LYS A 219 0.48 -18.32 3.34
CA LYS A 219 0.13 -18.04 1.93
C LYS A 219 0.57 -16.63 1.51
N GLY A 220 0.98 -16.48 0.25
CA GLY A 220 1.35 -15.20 -0.32
C GLY A 220 2.78 -14.76 -0.01
N VAL A 221 3.67 -15.68 0.41
CA VAL A 221 5.08 -15.35 0.66
C VAL A 221 6.06 -16.22 -0.09
N ALA A 222 7.16 -15.60 -0.51
CA ALA A 222 8.41 -16.28 -0.79
C ALA A 222 9.45 -15.83 0.24
N TYR A 223 10.25 -16.73 0.79
CA TYR A 223 11.13 -16.40 1.90
C TYR A 223 12.42 -17.21 1.86
N ARG A 224 13.42 -16.68 2.57
CA ARG A 224 14.69 -17.34 2.85
C ARG A 224 14.46 -18.43 3.88
N HIS A 225 14.63 -19.68 3.49
CA HIS A 225 14.49 -20.83 4.39
C HIS A 225 15.89 -21.35 4.75
N ALA A 226 16.22 -21.28 6.03
CA ALA A 226 17.50 -21.79 6.53
C ALA A 226 17.44 -23.32 6.62
N ILE A 227 18.37 -23.99 5.94
CA ILE A 227 18.52 -25.45 5.98
C ILE A 227 19.51 -25.82 7.09
N ARG A 228 20.65 -25.12 7.15
CA ARG A 228 21.72 -25.29 8.14
C ARG A 228 22.40 -23.94 8.39
N PRO A 229 23.25 -23.80 9.42
CA PRO A 229 24.02 -22.57 9.62
C PRO A 229 24.82 -22.20 8.35
N GLY A 230 24.52 -21.03 7.77
CA GLY A 230 25.15 -20.55 6.53
C GLY A 230 24.56 -21.09 5.21
N GLU A 231 23.66 -22.07 5.27
CA GLU A 231 23.03 -22.71 4.10
C GLU A 231 21.52 -22.43 4.07
N TRP A 232 21.04 -21.85 2.98
CA TRP A 232 19.63 -21.49 2.82
C TRP A 232 19.18 -21.65 1.37
N ASP A 233 17.89 -21.93 1.18
CA ASP A 233 17.20 -21.89 -0.10
C ASP A 233 16.04 -20.89 -0.08
N VAL A 234 15.36 -20.76 -1.22
CA VAL A 234 14.14 -19.95 -1.31
C VAL A 234 12.95 -20.87 -1.41
N ARG A 235 12.02 -20.70 -0.48
CA ARG A 235 10.71 -21.37 -0.53
C ARG A 235 9.64 -20.37 -0.90
N ASN A 236 8.75 -20.77 -1.80
CA ASN A 236 7.56 -20.01 -2.17
C ASN A 236 6.32 -20.82 -1.77
N ASN A 237 5.53 -20.29 -0.85
CA ASN A 237 4.32 -20.96 -0.37
C ASN A 237 3.12 -20.77 -1.31
N GLY A 238 3.35 -20.18 -2.48
CA GLY A 238 2.31 -19.86 -3.46
C GLY A 238 1.50 -18.63 -3.07
N LEU A 239 0.52 -18.33 -3.92
CA LEU A 239 -0.32 -17.15 -3.77
C LEU A 239 -1.39 -17.34 -2.70
N ARG A 240 -1.75 -16.24 -2.05
CA ARG A 240 -2.95 -16.11 -1.23
C ARG A 240 -4.13 -15.74 -2.15
N PRO A 241 -5.33 -16.34 -2.00
CA PRO A 241 -6.51 -15.88 -2.72
C PRO A 241 -6.75 -14.37 -2.52
N SER A 242 -7.23 -13.65 -3.53
CA SER A 242 -7.59 -12.24 -3.32
C SER A 242 -8.77 -12.09 -2.38
N LEU A 243 -8.84 -10.96 -1.68
CA LEU A 243 -10.01 -10.60 -0.91
C LEU A 243 -11.25 -10.44 -1.80
N PRO A 244 -12.38 -11.07 -1.45
CA PRO A 244 -13.62 -10.90 -2.19
C PRO A 244 -14.20 -9.49 -1.99
N SER A 245 -14.95 -9.03 -2.99
CA SER A 245 -15.46 -7.65 -3.03
C SER A 245 -16.55 -7.36 -1.97
N ARG A 246 -16.66 -6.08 -1.57
CA ARG A 246 -17.73 -5.54 -0.71
C ARG A 246 -17.81 -6.23 0.67
N ALA A 247 -19.02 -6.53 1.12
CA ALA A 247 -19.36 -7.15 2.41
C ALA A 247 -18.69 -8.52 2.65
N LEU A 248 -18.02 -9.09 1.65
CA LEU A 248 -17.32 -10.35 1.75
C LEU A 248 -15.85 -10.20 2.23
N GLY A 249 -15.26 -9.00 2.14
CA GLY A 249 -13.88 -8.80 2.62
C GLY A 249 -13.31 -7.39 2.44
N LEU A 250 -13.49 -6.75 1.28
CA LEU A 250 -12.85 -5.44 1.03
C LEU A 250 -13.35 -4.31 1.95
N ASP A 251 -14.58 -4.43 2.45
CA ASP A 251 -15.15 -3.50 3.42
C ASP A 251 -14.72 -3.78 4.85
N THR A 252 -13.89 -4.80 5.11
CA THR A 252 -13.41 -5.14 6.46
C THR A 252 -11.94 -4.76 6.68
N LEU A 253 -11.23 -4.39 5.61
CA LEU A 253 -9.91 -3.78 5.70
C LEU A 253 -9.98 -2.44 6.46
N PRO A 254 -8.95 -2.10 7.26
CA PRO A 254 -8.83 -0.78 7.85
C PRO A 254 -8.60 0.29 6.79
N TRP A 255 -8.82 1.55 7.15
CA TRP A 255 -8.34 2.68 6.37
C TRP A 255 -6.82 2.82 6.51
N PRO A 256 -6.14 3.36 5.50
CA PRO A 256 -4.70 3.54 5.57
C PRO A 256 -4.33 4.42 6.77
N LEU A 257 -3.29 4.02 7.51
CA LEU A 257 -2.80 4.74 8.69
C LEU A 257 -1.99 5.99 8.29
N ARG A 258 -2.68 6.97 7.70
CA ARG A 258 -2.04 8.17 7.13
C ARG A 258 -1.37 9.07 8.18
N SER A 259 -1.81 8.97 9.44
CA SER A 259 -1.26 9.73 10.58
C SER A 259 0.24 9.51 10.81
N ARG A 260 0.84 8.44 10.26
CA ARG A 260 2.28 8.16 10.35
C ARG A 260 3.10 8.77 9.21
N TRP A 261 2.46 9.40 8.23
CA TRP A 261 3.12 10.06 7.10
C TRP A 261 2.90 11.57 7.12
N ALA A 262 3.82 12.31 6.51
CA ALA A 262 3.73 13.77 6.33
C ALA A 262 2.70 14.14 5.23
N GLU A 263 1.45 13.72 5.40
CA GLU A 263 0.37 13.91 4.44
C GLU A 263 0.10 15.39 4.17
N ASP A 264 -0.10 16.18 5.23
CA ASP A 264 -0.42 17.60 5.14
C ASP A 264 0.76 18.45 4.66
N GLU A 265 1.97 18.11 5.12
CA GLU A 265 3.18 18.89 4.86
C GLU A 265 3.81 18.62 3.49
N VAL A 266 3.60 17.44 2.92
CA VAL A 266 4.27 17.04 1.68
C VAL A 266 3.30 16.65 0.58
N TYR A 267 2.37 15.73 0.85
CA TYR A 267 1.58 15.12 -0.22
C TYR A 267 0.37 15.96 -0.65
N LYS A 268 -0.33 16.60 0.29
CA LYS A 268 -1.50 17.44 -0.03
C LYS A 268 -1.13 18.73 -0.76
N ILE A 269 0.06 19.26 -0.53
CA ILE A 269 0.54 20.47 -1.21
C ILE A 269 1.10 20.19 -2.61
N ASN A 270 1.36 18.93 -2.97
CA ASN A 270 1.92 18.52 -4.26
C ASN A 270 1.00 17.54 -5.01
N PRO A 271 -0.22 17.91 -5.42
CA PRO A 271 -1.21 16.98 -5.97
C PRO A 271 -0.89 16.50 -7.42
N VAL A 272 -1.20 15.24 -7.75
CA VAL A 272 -1.03 14.66 -9.11
C VAL A 272 -2.29 14.83 -9.98
N GLY A 273 -2.16 15.35 -11.22
CA GLY A 273 -3.17 15.15 -12.28
C GLY A 273 -4.06 16.35 -12.68
N HIS A 274 -4.80 16.14 -13.77
CA HIS A 274 -5.47 17.14 -14.64
C HIS A 274 -6.56 18.03 -14.01
N LEU A 275 -7.13 17.66 -12.86
CA LEU A 275 -8.19 18.44 -12.18
C LEU A 275 -7.66 19.75 -11.55
N ASN A 276 -6.34 19.93 -11.56
CA ASN A 276 -5.62 21.05 -10.96
C ASN A 276 -5.02 22.01 -11.98
N TRP A 277 -5.65 22.19 -13.14
CA TRP A 277 -5.10 23.07 -14.17
C TRP A 277 -4.79 24.50 -13.65
N GLN A 278 -5.53 24.98 -12.65
CA GLN A 278 -5.29 26.27 -12.00
C GLN A 278 -4.13 26.22 -10.98
N THR A 279 -4.07 25.19 -10.13
CA THR A 279 -3.06 25.07 -9.06
C THR A 279 -1.72 24.49 -9.53
N LYS A 280 -1.70 23.80 -10.67
CA LYS A 280 -0.50 23.18 -11.28
C LYS A 280 0.60 24.20 -11.62
N TRP A 281 0.22 25.44 -11.97
CA TRP A 281 1.17 26.49 -12.37
C TRP A 281 1.60 27.40 -11.23
N ILE A 282 1.15 27.12 -10.00
CA ILE A 282 1.52 27.83 -8.77
C ILE A 282 2.11 26.87 -7.74
N ASP A 283 2.88 25.88 -8.20
CA ASP A 283 3.55 24.88 -7.36
C ASP A 283 2.62 24.13 -6.37
N GLY A 284 1.35 23.94 -6.75
CA GLY A 284 0.37 23.24 -5.92
C GLY A 284 -0.25 24.08 -4.79
N ALA A 285 0.01 25.40 -4.74
CA ALA A 285 -0.61 26.30 -3.78
C ALA A 285 -2.15 26.33 -3.91
N ALA A 286 -2.83 26.51 -2.78
CA ALA A 286 -4.29 26.63 -2.73
C ALA A 286 -4.74 27.93 -3.43
N VAL A 287 -5.77 27.84 -4.27
CA VAL A 287 -6.38 29.01 -4.95
C VAL A 287 -7.26 29.84 -4.00
N ALA A 288 -7.71 29.26 -2.89
CA ALA A 288 -8.45 29.92 -1.83
C ALA A 288 -8.26 29.19 -0.48
N PRO A 289 -8.48 29.86 0.67
CA PRO A 289 -8.43 29.21 1.98
C PRO A 289 -9.37 27.99 2.03
N GLY A 290 -8.83 26.82 2.39
CA GLY A 290 -9.58 25.56 2.46
C GLY A 290 -9.83 24.85 1.12
N GLN A 291 -9.44 25.43 -0.01
CA GLN A 291 -9.49 24.75 -1.32
C GLN A 291 -8.18 24.02 -1.60
N TYR A 292 -8.16 22.74 -1.26
CA TYR A 292 -7.08 21.84 -1.66
C TYR A 292 -7.51 21.01 -2.86
N SER A 293 -6.58 20.88 -3.79
CA SER A 293 -6.65 19.98 -4.92
C SER A 293 -6.91 18.52 -4.50
N LEU A 294 -8.13 18.05 -4.75
CA LEU A 294 -8.55 16.66 -4.51
C LEU A 294 -7.98 15.70 -5.57
N SER A 295 -6.68 15.45 -5.49
CA SER A 295 -6.05 14.30 -6.16
C SER A 295 -5.56 13.30 -5.11
N MET A 296 -6.47 12.86 -4.26
CA MET A 296 -6.24 11.81 -3.26
C MET A 296 -7.30 10.71 -3.39
N ILE A 297 -7.73 10.41 -4.63
CA ILE A 297 -8.58 9.25 -4.88
C ILE A 297 -7.70 8.01 -4.78
N SER A 298 -7.77 7.41 -3.60
CA SER A 298 -7.24 6.10 -3.27
C SER A 298 -7.96 5.06 -4.13
N ALA A 299 -7.37 4.63 -5.23
CA ALA A 299 -7.79 3.35 -5.80
C ALA A 299 -7.31 2.26 -4.84
N LYS A 300 -8.24 1.48 -4.26
CA LYS A 300 -7.96 0.23 -3.51
C LYS A 300 -7.25 -0.85 -4.36
N ARG A 301 -6.75 -0.50 -5.56
CA ARG A 301 -6.17 -1.41 -6.54
C ARG A 301 -5.30 -0.66 -7.57
N ILE A 302 -4.16 -0.13 -7.14
CA ILE A 302 -3.05 0.19 -8.07
C ILE A 302 -1.80 -0.50 -7.55
N GLY A 303 -1.84 -1.83 -7.65
CA GLY A 303 -0.68 -2.68 -7.86
C GLY A 303 -1.04 -3.55 -9.07
N CYS A 304 -0.37 -3.33 -10.19
CA CYS A 304 -0.41 -4.20 -11.37
C CYS A 304 -1.80 -4.47 -12.02
N ALA A 305 -2.44 -3.47 -12.63
CA ALA A 305 -3.55 -3.70 -13.57
C ALA A 305 -3.10 -4.16 -14.97
N ALA A 306 -1.82 -4.50 -15.15
CA ALA A 306 -1.28 -4.95 -16.42
C ALA A 306 -0.66 -6.35 -16.24
N LEU A 307 -1.46 -7.35 -15.88
CA LEU A 307 -1.18 -8.79 -16.10
C LEU A 307 -2.29 -9.75 -15.62
N ALA A 308 -3.51 -9.26 -15.36
CA ALA A 308 -4.66 -10.17 -15.22
C ALA A 308 -5.16 -10.56 -16.62
N ARG A 309 -4.76 -11.75 -17.10
CA ARG A 309 -5.39 -12.40 -18.25
C ARG A 309 -6.86 -12.67 -17.91
N SER A 310 -7.77 -11.80 -18.32
CA SER A 310 -9.17 -12.17 -18.53
C SER A 310 -9.37 -12.42 -20.02
N SER A 311 -9.28 -13.70 -20.40
CA SER A 311 -9.85 -14.19 -21.65
C SER A 311 -11.36 -14.01 -21.61
N THR A 312 -11.84 -12.84 -22.02
CA THR A 312 -13.25 -12.62 -22.32
C THR A 312 -13.32 -12.26 -23.80
N ARG A 313 -13.71 -13.25 -24.61
CA ARG A 313 -14.08 -13.04 -26.02
C ARG A 313 -15.20 -12.01 -26.04
N TRP A 314 -14.91 -10.83 -26.56
CA TRP A 314 -15.93 -9.90 -27.00
C TRP A 314 -16.46 -10.38 -28.35
N ASN A 315 -17.59 -11.08 -28.33
CA ASN A 315 -18.43 -11.26 -29.52
C ASN A 315 -19.09 -9.91 -29.80
N ILE A 316 -18.57 -9.18 -30.79
CA ILE A 316 -19.26 -8.04 -31.38
C ILE A 316 -20.15 -8.61 -32.49
N SER A 317 -21.45 -8.77 -32.22
CA SER A 317 -22.45 -8.94 -33.27
C SER A 317 -22.64 -7.59 -33.96
N SER A 318 -22.14 -7.45 -35.18
CA SER A 318 -22.38 -6.30 -36.04
C SER A 318 -23.79 -6.37 -36.61
N SER A 319 -24.72 -5.55 -36.10
CA SER A 319 -25.89 -5.12 -36.88
C SER A 319 -25.44 -3.98 -37.78
N ALA A 320 -25.44 -4.26 -39.09
CA ALA A 320 -25.09 -3.32 -40.13
C ALA A 320 -26.09 -2.16 -40.18
N THR A 321 -25.58 -0.93 -40.27
CA THR A 321 -26.32 0.19 -40.85
C THR A 321 -25.38 0.87 -41.84
N THR A 322 -25.77 0.79 -43.11
CA THR A 322 -25.06 1.18 -44.32
C THR A 322 -24.80 2.68 -44.39
N PRO A 323 -23.62 3.15 -44.86
CA PRO A 323 -23.44 4.53 -45.31
C PRO A 323 -23.87 4.70 -46.79
N PRO A 324 -24.33 5.89 -47.21
CA PRO A 324 -24.74 6.10 -48.59
C PRO A 324 -23.55 6.25 -49.53
N THR A 325 -23.70 5.62 -50.68
CA THR A 325 -22.85 5.66 -51.87
C THR A 325 -22.84 7.04 -52.54
N SER A 326 -21.65 7.51 -52.95
CA SER A 326 -21.52 8.42 -54.08
C SER A 326 -20.35 7.96 -54.96
N THR A 327 -20.69 7.48 -56.14
CA THR A 327 -19.84 7.06 -57.26
C THR A 327 -19.48 8.25 -58.15
N SER A 328 -18.21 8.31 -58.59
CA SER A 328 -17.78 8.54 -59.99
C SER A 328 -16.25 8.75 -59.99
N SER A 329 -15.44 7.75 -60.34
CA SER A 329 -14.85 7.54 -61.69
C SER A 329 -14.15 8.79 -62.26
N THR A 330 -12.82 8.73 -62.47
CA THR A 330 -12.17 8.59 -63.80
C THR A 330 -10.64 8.64 -63.67
N THR A 331 -10.02 7.89 -64.58
CA THR A 331 -8.64 7.48 -64.87
C THR A 331 -7.50 8.50 -64.90
N CYS A 332 -6.29 7.93 -64.67
CA CYS A 332 -4.97 8.20 -65.28
C CYS A 332 -4.57 9.63 -65.67
N SER A 333 -3.49 10.11 -65.04
CA SER A 333 -2.16 10.31 -65.64
C SER A 333 -1.13 10.45 -64.51
#